data_AF-A0A932UJE4-F1
#
_entry.id   AF-A0A932UJE4-F1
#
_cell.length_a   1.000
_cell.length_b   1.000
_cell.length_c   1.000
_cell.angle_alpha   90.00
_cell.angle_beta   90.00
_cell.angle_gamma   90.00
#
_symmetry.space_group_name_H-M   'P 1'
#
loop_
_entity.id
_entity.type
_entity.pdbx_description
1 polymer ?
#
loop_
_entity_poly.entity_id
_entity_poly.type
_entity_poly.pdbx_seq_one_letter_code
_entity_poly.pdbx_strand_id
1 'polypeptide(L)'
;MIERLTTEVRTLGFRVRASNALEGYLETEWHDLRSSKPTSGDHQASDRVIKVRAWADPLPPGETIVVLEAVYRRFTDPSQPSRELEVVVPPDHPADSLVQRLLRGLERP
;
A
#
# COMPACT_ATOMS: atom_id res chain seq x y z
N MET A 1 9.69 10.50 7.80
CA MET A 1 8.64 9.46 7.83
C MET A 1 8.63 8.59 6.58
N ILE A 2 8.40 9.16 5.38
CA ILE A 2 8.27 8.36 4.13
C ILE A 2 9.47 7.47 3.83
N GLU A 3 10.71 7.92 4.04
CA GLU A 3 11.90 7.07 3.83
C GLU A 3 11.90 5.80 4.71
N ARG A 4 11.41 5.93 5.94
CA ARG A 4 11.26 4.79 6.85
C ARG A 4 10.19 3.83 6.34
N LEU A 5 9.04 4.35 5.93
CA LEU A 5 7.99 3.54 5.33
C LEU A 5 8.47 2.83 4.06
N THR A 6 9.21 3.51 3.18
CA THR A 6 9.86 2.93 2.00
C THR A 6 10.73 1.72 2.36
N THR A 7 11.47 1.82 3.47
CA THR A 7 12.30 0.72 3.96
C THR A 7 11.45 -0.45 4.47
N GLU A 8 10.42 -0.17 5.28
CA GLU A 8 9.51 -1.20 5.81
C GLU A 8 8.78 -1.96 4.71
N VAL A 9 8.18 -1.28 3.73
CA VAL A 9 7.47 -1.93 2.62
C VAL A 9 8.40 -2.80 1.77
N ARG A 10 9.66 -2.38 1.58
CA ARG A 10 10.67 -3.18 0.86
C ARG A 10 11.06 -4.44 1.63
N THR A 11 11.22 -4.36 2.95
CA THR A 11 11.47 -5.53 3.81
C THR A 11 10.34 -6.55 3.74
N LEU A 12 9.11 -6.11 3.49
CA LEU A 12 7.96 -6.98 3.25
C LEU A 12 7.84 -7.53 1.83
N GLY A 13 8.79 -7.22 0.94
CA GLY A 13 8.79 -7.70 -0.45
C GLY A 13 7.94 -6.87 -1.41
N PHE A 14 7.44 -5.72 -0.98
CA PHE A 14 6.78 -4.78 -1.89
C PHE A 14 7.81 -4.04 -2.71
N ARG A 15 7.48 -3.82 -3.99
CA ARG A 15 8.22 -2.89 -4.84
C ARG A 15 7.54 -1.54 -4.78
N VAL A 16 8.30 -0.49 -4.45
CA VAL A 16 7.80 0.89 -4.52
C VAL A 16 7.69 1.29 -5.99
N ARG A 17 6.50 1.78 -6.38
CA ARG A 17 6.21 2.31 -7.70
C ARG A 17 6.43 3.82 -7.74
N ALA A 18 5.95 4.52 -6.72
CA ALA A 18 6.10 5.96 -6.58
C ALA A 18 6.30 6.33 -5.11
N SER A 19 7.14 7.32 -4.86
CA SER A 19 7.32 7.90 -3.52
C SER A 19 7.66 9.38 -3.67
N ASN A 20 7.02 10.22 -2.88
CA ASN A 20 7.31 11.64 -2.79
C ASN A 20 7.39 12.05 -1.32
N ALA A 21 8.60 12.24 -0.83
CA ALA A 21 8.83 12.60 0.57
C ALA A 21 8.31 14.01 0.92
N LEU A 22 8.25 14.93 -0.05
CA LEU A 22 7.76 16.29 0.14
C LEU A 22 6.23 16.32 0.29
N GLU A 23 5.54 15.49 -0.50
CA GLU A 23 4.07 15.35 -0.44
C GLU A 23 3.61 14.31 0.58
N GLY A 24 4.54 13.65 1.28
CA GLY A 24 4.19 12.59 2.22
C GLY A 24 3.55 11.38 1.55
N TYR A 25 3.83 11.11 0.27
CA TYR A 25 3.13 10.07 -0.51
C TYR A 25 4.01 8.84 -0.80
N LEU A 26 3.42 7.65 -0.74
CA LEU A 26 4.02 6.41 -1.21
C LEU A 26 2.98 5.50 -1.86
N GLU A 27 3.35 4.86 -2.97
CA GLU A 27 2.57 3.83 -3.63
C GLU A 27 3.46 2.66 -4.07
N THR A 28 2.99 1.44 -3.86
CA THR A 28 3.65 0.22 -4.33
C THR A 28 3.18 -0.20 -5.72
N GLU A 29 3.94 -1.06 -6.38
CA GLU A 29 3.39 -1.92 -7.42
C GLU A 29 2.33 -2.87 -6.80
N TRP A 30 1.57 -3.52 -7.67
CA TRP A 30 0.72 -4.63 -7.25
C TRP A 30 1.58 -5.77 -6.67
N HIS A 31 1.09 -6.46 -5.65
CA HIS A 31 1.79 -7.51 -4.92
C HIS A 31 0.83 -8.67 -4.66
N ASP A 32 1.23 -9.86 -5.10
CA ASP A 32 0.48 -11.10 -4.90
C ASP A 32 0.81 -11.69 -3.51
N LEU A 33 -0.18 -11.70 -2.62
CA LEU A 33 -0.03 -12.16 -1.24
C LEU A 33 0.36 -13.64 -1.11
N ARG A 34 0.03 -14.48 -2.10
CA ARG A 34 0.32 -15.92 -2.05
C ARG A 34 1.72 -16.22 -2.55
N SER A 35 2.13 -15.61 -3.66
CA SER A 35 3.47 -15.82 -4.22
C SER A 35 4.52 -14.90 -3.59
N SER A 36 4.09 -13.90 -2.82
CA SER A 36 4.91 -12.82 -2.25
C SER A 36 5.78 -12.13 -3.30
N LYS A 37 5.23 -11.97 -4.51
CA LYS A 37 5.92 -11.35 -5.65
C LYS A 37 5.20 -10.09 -6.10
N PRO A 38 5.96 -9.04 -6.49
CA PRO A 38 5.37 -7.94 -7.21
C PRO A 38 4.84 -8.43 -8.56
N THR A 39 3.66 -7.95 -8.94
CA THR A 39 3.01 -8.20 -10.21
C THR A 39 2.93 -6.90 -10.99
N SER A 40 3.26 -6.92 -12.27
CA SER A 40 3.20 -5.75 -13.13
C SER A 40 1.80 -5.57 -13.73
N GLY A 41 1.34 -4.33 -13.86
CA GLY A 41 0.24 -3.95 -14.76
C GLY A 41 -1.19 -4.32 -14.32
N ASP A 42 -2.08 -4.40 -15.32
CA ASP A 42 -3.49 -4.82 -15.19
C ASP A 42 -3.57 -6.33 -14.94
N HIS A 43 -3.24 -6.74 -13.72
CA HIS A 43 -3.54 -8.07 -13.23
C HIS A 43 -5.06 -8.32 -13.27
N GLN A 44 -5.45 -9.58 -13.49
CA GLN A 44 -6.85 -9.97 -13.42
C GLN A 44 -7.40 -9.68 -12.02
N ALA A 45 -8.62 -9.18 -11.94
CA ALA A 45 -9.29 -8.89 -10.69
C ALA A 45 -9.19 -10.05 -9.69
N SER A 46 -8.57 -9.76 -8.55
CA SER A 46 -8.32 -10.72 -7.48
C SER A 46 -8.07 -9.97 -6.18
N ASP A 47 -8.69 -10.44 -5.10
CA ASP A 47 -8.43 -9.98 -3.73
C ASP A 47 -7.03 -10.40 -3.23
N ARG A 48 -6.43 -11.42 -3.83
CA ARG A 48 -5.07 -11.87 -3.56
C ARG A 48 -3.98 -10.88 -3.97
N VAL A 49 -4.26 -10.04 -4.96
CA VAL A 49 -3.29 -9.09 -5.50
C VAL A 49 -3.64 -7.70 -5.01
N ILE A 50 -2.76 -7.16 -4.18
CA ILE A 50 -3.00 -5.89 -3.49
C ILE A 50 -1.98 -4.83 -3.89
N LYS A 51 -2.34 -3.57 -3.67
CA LYS A 51 -1.45 -2.44 -3.72
C LYS A 51 -1.53 -1.69 -2.40
N VAL A 52 -0.40 -1.23 -1.89
CA VAL A 52 -0.35 -0.41 -0.69
C VAL A 52 -0.12 1.04 -1.09
N ARG A 53 -0.88 1.95 -0.47
CA ARG A 53 -0.64 3.39 -0.47
C ARG A 53 -0.47 3.90 0.92
N ALA A 54 0.29 4.98 1.03
CA ALA A 54 0.38 5.73 2.25
C ALA A 54 0.47 7.22 2.03
N TRP A 55 -0.06 7.94 3.01
CA TRP A 55 0.05 9.38 3.19
C TRP A 55 0.62 9.65 4.58
N ALA A 56 1.56 10.58 4.66
CA ALA A 56 2.22 10.98 5.90
C ALA A 56 2.14 12.49 6.04
N ASP A 57 1.16 12.95 6.81
CA ASP A 57 0.88 14.37 7.00
C ASP A 57 1.52 14.86 8.32
N PRO A 58 2.32 15.94 8.29
CA PRO A 58 2.89 16.51 9.51
C PRO A 58 1.77 17.09 10.38
N LEU A 59 1.77 16.74 11.67
CA LEU A 59 0.87 17.30 12.68
C LEU A 59 1.71 18.08 13.71
N PRO A 60 1.75 19.42 13.64
CA PRO A 60 2.53 20.21 14.58
C PRO A 60 1.97 20.16 16.02
N PRO A 61 2.83 20.14 17.07
CA PRO A 61 4.29 20.15 17.02
C PRO A 61 4.90 18.73 17.01
N GLY A 62 5.54 18.35 15.89
CA GLY A 62 6.46 17.21 15.82
C GLY A 62 5.84 15.83 15.58
N GLU A 63 4.52 15.73 15.45
CA GLU A 63 3.84 14.48 15.14
C GLU A 63 3.68 14.30 13.62
N THR A 64 3.36 13.08 13.20
CA THR A 64 3.02 12.77 11.80
C THR A 64 1.89 11.76 11.80
N ILE A 65 0.77 12.12 11.18
CA ILE A 65 -0.34 11.19 10.95
C ILE A 65 0.02 10.38 9.72
N VAL A 66 0.05 9.05 9.86
CA VAL A 66 0.25 8.14 8.73
C VAL A 66 -1.05 7.40 8.46
N VAL A 67 -1.55 7.54 7.23
CA VAL A 67 -2.68 6.76 6.71
C VAL A 67 -2.11 5.71 5.76
N LEU A 68 -2.44 4.44 5.97
CA LEU A 68 -2.11 3.36 5.03
C LEU A 68 -3.39 2.72 4.51
N GLU A 69 -3.44 2.51 3.21
CA GLU A 69 -4.51 1.77 2.53
C GLU A 69 -3.91 0.59 1.77
N ALA A 70 -4.47 -0.60 1.99
CA ALA A 70 -4.33 -1.69 1.04
C ALA A 70 -5.58 -1.74 0.17
N VAL A 71 -5.39 -1.81 -1.15
CA VAL A 71 -6.48 -1.93 -2.12
C VAL A 71 -6.27 -3.14 -3.02
N TYR A 72 -7.37 -3.70 -3.51
CA TYR A 72 -7.37 -4.74 -4.54
C TYR A 72 -8.36 -4.36 -5.64
N ARG A 73 -8.33 -5.06 -6.78
CA ARG A 73 -9.35 -4.87 -7.84
C ARG A 73 -10.41 -5.94 -7.75
N ARG A 74 -11.67 -5.51 -7.67
CA ARG A 74 -12.82 -6.42 -7.63
C ARG A 74 -13.23 -6.93 -9.01
N PHE A 75 -13.04 -6.13 -10.06
CA PHE A 75 -13.30 -6.49 -11.45
C PHE A 75 -12.34 -5.74 -12.38
N THR A 76 -12.26 -6.18 -13.63
CA THR A 76 -11.43 -5.55 -14.67
C THR A 76 -12.36 -4.94 -15.72
N ASP A 77 -12.29 -3.61 -15.87
CA ASP A 77 -12.99 -2.86 -16.92
C ASP A 77 -11.99 -1.93 -17.61
N PRO A 78 -11.53 -2.26 -18.83
CA PRO A 78 -10.56 -1.44 -19.55
C PRO A 78 -11.03 -0.03 -19.90
N SER A 79 -12.33 0.26 -19.82
CA SER A 79 -12.89 1.58 -20.08
C SER A 79 -12.77 2.54 -18.90
N GLN A 80 -12.52 2.00 -17.70
CA GLN A 80 -12.40 2.77 -16.47
C GLN A 80 -10.94 2.99 -16.09
N PRO A 81 -10.59 4.15 -15.52
CA PRO A 81 -9.28 4.33 -14.91
C PRO A 81 -9.03 3.26 -13.85
N SER A 82 -7.82 2.72 -13.82
CA SER A 82 -7.41 1.68 -12.87
C SER A 82 -7.82 1.96 -11.42
N ARG A 83 -7.84 3.23 -11.00
CA ARG A 83 -8.14 3.67 -9.63
C ARG A 83 -9.61 3.55 -9.26
N GLU A 84 -10.53 3.73 -10.22
CA GLU A 84 -11.97 3.63 -10.00
C GLU A 84 -12.43 2.18 -9.76
N LEU A 85 -11.57 1.22 -10.12
CA LEU A 85 -11.82 -0.22 -9.97
C LEU A 85 -11.29 -0.80 -8.65
N GLU A 86 -10.62 0.04 -7.86
CA GLU A 86 -9.96 -0.36 -6.64
C GLU A 86 -10.91 -0.29 -5.44
N VAL A 87 -10.83 -1.30 -4.59
CA VAL A 87 -11.61 -1.40 -3.35
C VAL A 87 -10.64 -1.52 -2.20
N VAL A 88 -10.89 -0.75 -1.14
CA VAL A 88 -10.14 -0.89 0.12
C VAL A 88 -10.36 -2.29 0.66
N VAL A 89 -9.27 -2.93 1.06
CA VAL A 89 -9.28 -4.25 1.67
C VAL A 89 -10.18 -4.21 2.92
N PRO A 90 -11.18 -5.10 3.03
CA PRO A 90 -12.03 -5.14 4.22
C PRO A 90 -11.26 -5.66 5.44
N PRO A 91 -11.77 -5.43 6.66
CA PRO A 91 -11.27 -6.09 7.86
C PRO A 91 -11.22 -7.62 7.68
N ASP A 92 -10.31 -8.29 8.40
CA ASP A 92 -10.08 -9.75 8.37
C ASP A 92 -9.48 -10.32 7.06
N HIS A 93 -9.30 -9.51 6.03
CA HIS A 93 -8.56 -9.93 4.84
C HIS A 93 -7.06 -10.10 5.15
N PRO A 94 -6.33 -11.07 4.54
CA PRO A 94 -4.91 -11.28 4.84
C PRO A 94 -4.01 -10.05 4.68
N ALA A 95 -4.37 -9.12 3.78
CA ALA A 95 -3.66 -7.85 3.64
C ALA A 95 -3.86 -6.88 4.80
N ASP A 96 -4.96 -6.96 5.55
CA ASP A 96 -5.16 -6.12 6.75
C ASP A 96 -4.07 -6.42 7.79
N SER A 97 -3.82 -7.70 8.10
CA SER A 97 -2.72 -8.12 8.97
C SER A 97 -1.36 -7.60 8.53
N LEU A 98 -1.15 -7.44 7.22
CA LEU A 98 0.07 -6.89 6.63
C LEU A 98 0.16 -5.38 6.85
N VAL A 99 -0.91 -4.63 6.60
CA VAL A 99 -0.99 -3.18 6.88
C VAL A 99 -0.76 -2.91 8.36
N GLN A 100 -1.36 -3.70 9.25
CA GLN A 100 -1.14 -3.59 10.70
C GLN A 100 0.33 -3.87 11.08
N ARG A 101 1.00 -4.79 10.38
CA ARG A 101 2.43 -5.06 10.58
C ARG A 101 3.30 -3.89 10.09
N LEU A 102 2.94 -3.23 8.98
CA LEU A 102 3.62 -2.02 8.50
C LEU A 102 3.50 -0.89 9.51
N LEU A 103 2.30 -0.62 10.00
CA LEU A 103 2.04 0.41 11.02
C LEU A 103 2.90 0.19 12.27
N ARG A 104 2.90 -1.02 12.83
CA ARG A 104 3.76 -1.38 13.98
C ARG A 104 5.26 -1.22 13.72
N GLY A 105 5.70 -1.38 12.46
CA GLY A 105 7.10 -1.14 12.07
C GLY A 105 7.50 0.33 12.16
N LEU A 106 6.54 1.24 11.94
CA LEU A 106 6.74 2.68 12.03
C LEU A 106 6.74 3.21 13.47
N GLU A 107 6.01 2.55 14.37
CA GLU A 107 5.89 2.95 15.79
C GLU A 107 7.15 2.70 16.63
N ARG A 108 8.08 1.85 16.15
CA ARG A 108 9.31 1.55 16.90
C ARG A 108 10.22 2.79 16.93
N PRO A 109 10.96 3.08 18.00
CA PRO A 109 11.92 4.17 18.04
C PRO A 109 13.06 3.98 17.01
#